data_AF-A0A7S3A6L9-F1
#
_entry.id   AF-A0A7S3A6L9-F1
#
_cell.length_a   1.000
_cell.length_b   1.000
_cell.length_c   1.000
_cell.angle_alpha   90.00
_cell.angle_beta   90.00
_cell.angle_gamma   90.00
#
_symmetry.space_group_name_H-M   'P 1'
#
loop_
_entity.id
_entity.type
_entity.pdbx_description
1 polymer ?
#
loop_
_entity_poly.entity_id
_entity_poly.type
_entity_poly.pdbx_seq_one_letter_code
_entity_poly.pdbx_strand_id
1 'polypeptide(L)'
;MLELLQKLMPWSWRVYPLPSAEIVSQICTGKRWNSYQGLQQLVQEAVESRLEKVMSGRHHSKFAVHVRPSTIPNAGDGVFLSGHADPGDLVALYAGVYFPPIPPENFASSHQYSAPVGRSITTIPPEEELYTINLEGGGCINAYDAVSRVGRNCRDNPYAVGHMINHPQDRVVAKVVPATFVWPDKYRKNAPNKLHDGAWFVDAATLRPVKIPEDLPLRGVAMIASRAIEDGSEIFFRYNCKRPFPDWYTE
;
A
#
# COMPACT_ATOMS: atom_id res chain seq x y z
N MET A 1 24.29 -27.10 -2.94
CA MET A 1 23.38 -26.64 -1.86
C MET A 1 22.84 -25.24 -2.12
N LEU A 2 23.67 -24.27 -2.52
CA LEU A 2 23.22 -22.94 -2.99
C LEU A 2 22.34 -22.99 -4.26
N GLU A 3 22.62 -23.86 -5.22
CA GLU A 3 21.79 -24.01 -6.44
C GLU A 3 20.42 -24.68 -6.18
N LEU A 4 20.25 -25.38 -5.05
CA LEU A 4 18.97 -25.99 -4.69
C LEU A 4 18.02 -24.98 -4.03
N LEU A 5 18.56 -23.98 -3.32
CA LEU A 5 17.77 -22.93 -2.67
C LEU A 5 17.21 -21.89 -3.66
N GLN A 6 17.90 -21.64 -4.78
CA GLN A 6 17.36 -20.82 -5.87
C GLN A 6 16.20 -21.49 -6.62
N LYS A 7 16.10 -22.83 -6.58
CA LYS A 7 15.01 -23.59 -7.21
C LYS A 7 13.77 -23.77 -6.32
N LEU A 8 13.90 -23.54 -5.01
CA LEU A 8 12.83 -23.78 -4.04
C LEU A 8 12.06 -22.51 -3.60
N MET A 9 12.44 -21.33 -4.09
CA MET A 9 11.77 -20.07 -3.73
C MET A 9 11.43 -19.20 -4.96
N PRO A 10 10.47 -19.58 -5.82
CA PRO A 10 10.23 -18.85 -7.06
C PRO A 10 9.26 -17.67 -6.98
N TRP A 11 8.62 -17.37 -5.83
CA TRP A 11 7.41 -16.56 -5.85
C TRP A 11 7.39 -15.57 -4.69
N SER A 12 7.82 -14.33 -4.95
CA SER A 12 7.34 -13.20 -4.14
C SER A 12 6.64 -12.18 -5.01
N TRP A 13 5.33 -12.04 -4.82
CA TRP A 13 4.48 -11.19 -5.64
C TRP A 13 4.60 -9.75 -5.14
N ARG A 14 5.26 -8.91 -5.92
CA ARG A 14 5.59 -7.55 -5.51
C ARG A 14 4.79 -6.54 -6.31
N VAL A 15 3.91 -5.81 -5.63
CA VAL A 15 3.21 -4.64 -6.17
C VAL A 15 4.17 -3.44 -6.18
N TYR A 16 4.33 -2.77 -7.31
CA TYR A 16 5.22 -1.61 -7.47
C TYR A 16 4.45 -0.33 -7.84
N PRO A 17 4.60 0.76 -7.07
CA PRO A 17 3.82 1.99 -7.27
C PRO A 17 4.35 2.96 -8.36
N LEU A 18 5.20 2.52 -9.30
CA LEU A 18 5.90 3.43 -10.22
C LEU A 18 5.13 3.50 -11.56
N PRO A 19 4.45 4.61 -11.94
CA PRO A 19 4.76 6.02 -11.65
C PRO A 19 3.55 6.79 -11.05
N SER A 20 3.22 6.55 -9.78
CA SER A 20 2.05 7.18 -9.17
C SER A 20 2.26 8.64 -8.78
N ALA A 21 3.47 9.04 -8.36
CA ALA A 21 3.71 10.38 -7.84
C ALA A 21 3.46 11.49 -8.88
N GLU A 22 3.89 11.27 -10.13
CA GLU A 22 3.68 12.22 -11.24
C GLU A 22 2.20 12.37 -11.58
N ILE A 23 1.49 11.25 -11.73
CA ILE A 23 0.04 11.24 -11.99
C ILE A 23 -0.70 11.95 -10.86
N VAL A 24 -0.36 11.63 -9.60
CA VAL A 24 -1.00 12.24 -8.42
C VAL A 24 -0.73 13.74 -8.37
N SER A 25 0.49 14.20 -8.64
CA SER A 25 0.78 15.64 -8.66
C SER A 25 0.00 16.38 -9.75
N GLN A 26 -0.02 15.84 -10.97
CA GLN A 26 -0.76 16.42 -12.09
C GLN A 26 -2.24 16.55 -11.75
N ILE A 27 -2.84 15.50 -11.18
CA ILE A 27 -4.27 15.43 -10.88
C ILE A 27 -4.63 16.28 -9.65
N CYS A 28 -3.85 16.19 -8.57
CA CYS A 28 -4.21 16.81 -7.29
C CYS A 28 -3.82 18.28 -7.19
N THR A 29 -2.79 18.71 -7.93
CA THR A 29 -2.20 20.04 -7.72
C THR A 29 -2.14 20.89 -8.99
N GLY A 30 -2.00 20.29 -10.18
CA GLY A 30 -1.73 21.02 -11.42
C GLY A 30 -0.43 21.85 -11.38
N LYS A 31 0.39 21.69 -10.33
CA LYS A 31 1.62 22.46 -10.13
C LYS A 31 2.76 21.79 -10.88
N ARG A 32 3.69 22.61 -11.40
CA ARG A 32 4.97 22.13 -11.90
C ARG A 32 5.90 21.81 -10.75
N TRP A 33 6.72 20.77 -10.92
CA TRP A 33 7.79 20.41 -10.01
C TRP A 33 9.12 20.43 -10.77
N ASN A 34 10.17 20.86 -10.08
CA ASN A 34 11.52 20.93 -10.65
C ASN A 34 12.43 19.82 -10.13
N SER A 35 11.94 19.00 -9.20
CA SER A 35 12.66 17.87 -8.61
C SER A 35 11.68 16.81 -8.13
N TYR A 36 12.19 15.60 -7.96
CA TYR A 36 11.45 14.49 -7.38
C TYR A 36 11.05 14.74 -5.91
N GLN A 37 11.88 15.43 -5.13
CA GLN A 37 11.53 15.83 -3.76
C GLN A 37 10.33 16.80 -3.75
N GLY A 38 10.31 17.78 -4.66
CA GLY A 38 9.17 18.68 -4.81
C GLY A 38 7.89 17.94 -5.20
N LEU A 39 8.00 16.92 -6.05
CA LEU A 39 6.88 16.04 -6.41
C LEU A 39 6.32 15.29 -5.19
N GLN A 40 7.19 14.68 -4.38
CA GLN A 40 6.78 13.97 -3.17
C GLN A 40 6.11 14.89 -2.14
N GLN A 41 6.62 16.12 -1.99
CA GLN A 41 6.01 17.11 -1.11
C GLN A 41 4.60 17.50 -1.56
N LEU A 42 4.39 17.70 -2.86
CA LEU A 42 3.06 18.00 -3.41
C LEU A 42 2.07 16.86 -3.19
N VAL A 43 2.52 15.61 -3.35
CA VAL A 43 1.73 14.42 -3.05
C VAL A 43 1.40 14.36 -1.57
N GLN A 44 2.37 14.60 -0.68
CA GLN A 44 2.18 14.64 0.77
C GLN A 44 1.13 15.68 1.17
N GLU A 45 1.29 16.94 0.73
CA GLU A 45 0.36 18.04 1.04
C GLU A 45 -1.06 17.73 0.53
N ALA A 46 -1.16 17.15 -0.67
CA ALA A 46 -2.45 16.72 -1.20
C ALA A 46 -3.07 15.65 -0.31
N VAL A 47 -2.36 14.55 -0.04
CA VAL A 47 -2.87 13.44 0.78
C VAL A 47 -3.27 13.93 2.18
N GLU A 48 -2.44 14.73 2.85
CA GLU A 48 -2.73 15.28 4.17
C GLU A 48 -4.00 16.13 4.18
N SER A 49 -4.17 17.02 3.19
CA SER A 49 -5.36 17.85 3.06
C SER A 49 -6.64 17.03 2.89
N ARG A 50 -6.56 15.85 2.22
CA ARG A 50 -7.71 14.96 2.04
C ARG A 50 -7.92 14.07 3.25
N LEU A 51 -6.84 13.63 3.88
CA LEU A 51 -6.88 12.90 5.15
C LEU A 51 -7.56 13.74 6.24
N GLU A 52 -7.24 15.03 6.34
CA GLU A 52 -7.91 15.97 7.25
C GLU A 52 -9.43 15.97 7.06
N LYS A 53 -9.91 15.96 5.80
CA LYS A 53 -11.34 15.93 5.48
C LYS A 53 -11.98 14.60 5.86
N VAL A 54 -11.29 13.49 5.61
CA VAL A 54 -11.74 12.14 5.99
C VAL A 54 -11.83 12.02 7.50
N MET A 55 -10.76 12.39 8.21
CA MET A 55 -10.64 12.29 9.67
C MET A 55 -11.58 13.26 10.40
N SER A 56 -11.87 14.44 9.83
CA SER A 56 -12.85 15.38 10.39
C SER A 56 -14.31 15.06 10.02
N GLY A 57 -14.57 13.96 9.31
CA GLY A 57 -15.91 13.56 8.88
C GLY A 57 -16.49 14.37 7.71
N ARG A 58 -15.84 15.46 7.30
CA ARG A 58 -16.31 16.37 6.22
C ARG A 58 -16.29 15.76 4.81
N HIS A 59 -15.63 14.62 4.63
CA HIS A 59 -15.54 13.92 3.34
C HIS A 59 -16.76 13.06 2.99
N HIS A 60 -17.58 12.66 3.99
CA HIS A 60 -18.73 11.77 3.80
C HIS A 60 -19.87 12.38 2.95
N SER A 61 -19.76 13.64 2.54
CA SER A 61 -20.80 14.34 1.77
C SER A 61 -20.77 14.05 0.27
N LYS A 62 -19.68 13.51 -0.29
CA LYS A 62 -19.55 13.26 -1.74
C LYS A 62 -19.75 11.80 -2.13
N PHE A 63 -19.14 10.89 -1.39
CA PHE A 63 -19.21 9.45 -1.66
C PHE A 63 -18.90 8.62 -0.41
N ALA A 64 -19.24 7.34 -0.50
CA ALA A 64 -18.87 6.29 0.43
C ALA A 64 -18.22 5.13 -0.32
N VAL A 65 -17.41 4.33 0.37
CA VAL A 65 -16.84 3.10 -0.17
C VAL A 65 -17.40 1.88 0.56
N HIS A 66 -17.67 0.83 -0.20
CA HIS A 66 -18.30 -0.39 0.27
C HIS A 66 -17.54 -1.60 -0.23
N VAL A 67 -17.38 -2.60 0.63
CA VAL A 67 -16.83 -3.89 0.26
C VAL A 67 -17.97 -4.84 -0.03
N ARG A 68 -17.98 -5.43 -1.21
CA ARG A 68 -18.96 -6.46 -1.64
C ARG A 68 -18.29 -7.41 -2.65
N PRO A 69 -18.92 -8.54 -3.02
CA PRO A 69 -18.36 -9.44 -4.03
C PRO A 69 -17.96 -8.68 -5.30
N SER A 70 -16.75 -8.95 -5.78
CA SER A 70 -16.19 -8.33 -6.98
C SER A 70 -17.01 -8.71 -8.22
N THR A 71 -17.01 -7.82 -9.22
CA THR A 71 -17.50 -8.14 -10.56
C THR A 71 -16.55 -9.06 -11.32
N ILE A 72 -15.31 -9.22 -10.87
CA ILE A 72 -14.34 -10.16 -11.43
C ILE A 72 -14.66 -11.58 -10.91
N PRO A 73 -14.89 -12.56 -11.80
CA PRO A 73 -15.11 -13.95 -11.39
C PRO A 73 -13.96 -14.50 -10.55
N ASN A 74 -14.29 -15.10 -9.42
CA ASN A 74 -13.34 -15.73 -8.48
C ASN A 74 -12.30 -14.80 -7.84
N ALA A 75 -12.43 -13.47 -7.95
CA ALA A 75 -11.55 -12.51 -7.26
C ALA A 75 -11.92 -12.28 -5.78
N GLY A 76 -13.00 -12.89 -5.30
CA GLY A 76 -13.51 -12.66 -3.95
C GLY A 76 -14.23 -11.31 -3.84
N ASP A 77 -13.76 -10.45 -2.94
CA ASP A 77 -14.34 -9.13 -2.70
C ASP A 77 -13.68 -8.04 -3.52
N GLY A 78 -14.44 -6.99 -3.79
CA GLY A 78 -13.97 -5.74 -4.38
C GLY A 78 -14.47 -4.53 -3.61
N VAL A 79 -13.89 -3.37 -3.93
CA VAL A 79 -14.29 -2.08 -3.36
C VAL A 79 -15.12 -1.33 -4.37
N PHE A 80 -16.27 -0.84 -3.93
CA PHE A 80 -17.22 -0.11 -4.75
C PHE A 80 -17.46 1.28 -4.17
N LEU A 81 -17.71 2.23 -5.06
CA LEU A 81 -18.03 3.59 -4.70
C LEU A 81 -19.54 3.82 -4.79
N SER A 82 -20.11 4.50 -3.79
CA SER A 82 -21.46 5.06 -3.84
C SER A 82 -21.38 6.58 -3.77
N GLY A 83 -22.03 7.29 -4.68
CA GLY A 83 -21.85 8.73 -4.92
C GLY A 83 -20.90 9.01 -6.08
N HIS A 84 -20.13 10.10 -5.99
CA HIS A 84 -19.21 10.52 -7.07
C HIS A 84 -17.87 10.96 -6.49
N ALA A 85 -16.77 10.43 -7.03
CA ALA A 85 -15.42 10.91 -6.74
C ALA A 85 -14.81 11.60 -7.95
N ASP A 86 -14.23 12.78 -7.73
CA ASP A 86 -13.52 13.54 -8.74
C ASP A 86 -12.06 13.05 -8.87
N PRO A 87 -11.40 13.28 -10.02
CA PRO A 87 -9.96 13.10 -10.12
C PRO A 87 -9.24 13.85 -8.97
N GLY A 88 -8.40 13.15 -8.22
CA GLY A 88 -7.60 13.68 -7.11
C GLY A 88 -8.22 13.48 -5.73
N ASP A 89 -9.44 12.94 -5.65
CA ASP A 89 -10.04 12.55 -4.38
C ASP A 89 -9.33 11.33 -3.78
N LEU A 90 -9.21 11.30 -2.45
CA LEU A 90 -8.73 10.15 -1.69
C LEU A 90 -9.90 9.21 -1.49
N VAL A 91 -9.86 8.05 -2.14
CA VAL A 91 -10.98 7.09 -2.09
C VAL A 91 -10.78 5.98 -1.08
N ALA A 92 -9.54 5.60 -0.79
CA ALA A 92 -9.23 4.57 0.20
C ALA A 92 -7.81 4.71 0.76
N LEU A 93 -7.55 4.01 1.86
CA LEU A 93 -6.27 3.86 2.53
C LEU A 93 -5.89 2.37 2.56
N TYR A 94 -4.65 2.05 2.20
CA TYR A 94 -4.11 0.71 2.29
C TYR A 94 -3.70 0.42 3.74
N ALA A 95 -4.60 -0.23 4.49
CA ALA A 95 -4.35 -0.68 5.85
C ALA A 95 -3.29 -1.79 5.90
N GLY A 96 -2.61 -1.96 7.03
CA GLY A 96 -1.65 -3.05 7.18
C GLY A 96 -0.52 -2.79 8.17
N VAL A 97 0.39 -3.74 8.27
CA VAL A 97 1.62 -3.61 9.05
C VAL A 97 2.71 -3.01 8.15
N TYR A 98 3.27 -1.89 8.57
CA TYR A 98 4.38 -1.22 7.90
C TYR A 98 5.71 -1.83 8.36
N PHE A 99 6.47 -2.32 7.39
CA PHE A 99 7.83 -2.80 7.55
C PHE A 99 8.79 -1.78 6.91
N PRO A 100 9.56 -1.03 7.72
CA PRO A 100 10.46 -0.02 7.21
C PRO A 100 11.68 -0.61 6.50
N PRO A 101 12.28 0.11 5.53
CA PRO A 101 13.52 -0.34 4.88
C PRO A 101 14.64 -0.46 5.90
N ILE A 102 15.49 -1.49 5.78
CA ILE A 102 16.71 -1.58 6.59
C ILE A 102 17.65 -0.42 6.19
N PRO A 103 18.38 0.22 7.13
CA PRO A 103 19.34 1.25 6.78
C PRO A 103 20.45 0.69 5.86
N PRO A 104 20.87 1.40 4.79
CA PRO A 104 21.83 0.89 3.82
C PRO A 104 23.15 0.40 4.41
N GLU A 105 23.64 1.07 5.46
CA GLU A 105 24.84 0.70 6.22
C GLU A 105 24.76 -0.69 6.85
N ASN A 106 23.54 -1.21 7.06
CA ASN A 106 23.26 -2.51 7.64
C ASN A 106 22.88 -3.57 6.59
N PHE A 107 23.03 -3.27 5.30
CA PHE A 107 22.76 -4.25 4.24
C PHE A 107 23.76 -5.41 4.29
N ALA A 108 25.06 -5.14 4.41
CA ALA A 108 26.11 -6.17 4.43
C ALA A 108 25.92 -7.18 5.60
N SER A 109 25.49 -6.70 6.76
CA SER A 109 25.17 -7.51 7.94
C SER A 109 23.87 -8.31 7.80
N SER A 110 22.96 -7.87 6.92
CA SER A 110 21.67 -8.56 6.72
C SER A 110 21.75 -9.82 5.84
N HIS A 111 22.85 -10.08 5.12
CA HIS A 111 22.94 -11.08 4.03
C HIS A 111 22.71 -12.55 4.42
N GLN A 112 22.68 -12.90 5.71
CA GLN A 112 22.26 -14.24 6.15
C GLN A 112 20.75 -14.38 6.37
N TYR A 113 20.00 -13.27 6.32
CA TYR A 113 18.54 -13.24 6.44
C TYR A 113 17.89 -12.28 5.42
N SER A 114 18.65 -11.81 4.41
CA SER A 114 18.19 -10.90 3.37
C SER A 114 17.23 -11.58 2.40
N ALA A 115 15.99 -11.74 2.83
CA ALA A 115 14.93 -11.23 2.00
C ALA A 115 14.96 -9.70 2.09
N PRO A 116 14.71 -8.95 1.00
CA PRO A 116 14.40 -7.54 1.13
C PRO A 116 13.12 -7.49 1.96
N VAL A 117 13.16 -6.81 3.11
CA VAL A 117 12.17 -6.82 4.22
C VAL A 117 12.57 -7.83 5.32
N GLY A 118 12.77 -7.33 6.55
CA GLY A 118 13.25 -8.03 7.74
C GLY A 118 12.35 -9.13 8.33
N ARG A 119 11.81 -10.00 7.48
CA ARG A 119 11.49 -11.40 7.78
C ARG A 119 12.08 -12.17 6.61
N SER A 120 12.76 -13.29 6.87
CA SER A 120 13.09 -14.19 5.76
C SER A 120 11.77 -14.52 5.05
N ILE A 121 11.59 -14.06 3.81
CA ILE A 121 10.44 -14.37 2.96
C ILE A 121 10.21 -15.89 2.87
N THR A 122 11.21 -16.70 3.23
CA THR A 122 11.08 -18.16 3.42
C THR A 122 10.04 -18.58 4.47
N THR A 123 9.59 -17.70 5.36
CA THR A 123 8.64 -18.05 6.45
C THR A 123 7.33 -17.27 6.42
N ILE A 124 7.16 -16.34 5.49
CA ILE A 124 5.86 -15.74 5.21
C ILE A 124 5.16 -16.74 4.28
N PRO A 125 4.09 -17.42 4.72
CA PRO A 125 3.33 -18.29 3.83
C PRO A 125 2.98 -17.52 2.54
N PRO A 126 3.10 -18.13 1.35
CA PRO A 126 2.85 -17.44 0.08
C PRO A 126 1.52 -16.68 0.02
N GLU A 127 0.51 -17.15 0.75
CA GLU A 127 -0.78 -16.48 0.92
C GLU A 127 -0.72 -15.13 1.65
N GLU A 128 0.24 -14.91 2.55
CA GLU A 128 0.44 -13.66 3.28
C GLU A 128 1.09 -12.58 2.41
N GLU A 129 1.75 -12.94 1.31
CA GLU A 129 2.39 -11.99 0.41
C GLU A 129 1.42 -11.32 -0.57
N LEU A 130 0.25 -11.92 -0.79
CA LEU A 130 -0.78 -11.43 -1.71
C LEU A 130 -1.27 -10.01 -1.39
N TYR A 131 -1.06 -9.58 -0.15
CA TYR A 131 -1.50 -8.30 0.41
C TYR A 131 -0.34 -7.35 0.68
N THR A 132 0.81 -7.54 0.04
CA THR A 132 2.00 -6.70 0.23
C THR A 132 2.12 -5.63 -0.85
N ILE A 133 2.15 -4.36 -0.42
CA ILE A 133 2.49 -3.22 -1.28
C ILE A 133 3.86 -2.66 -0.91
N ASN A 134 4.77 -2.58 -1.89
CA ASN A 134 6.08 -1.98 -1.68
C ASN A 134 5.96 -0.45 -1.71
N LEU A 135 6.72 0.20 -0.85
CA LEU A 135 6.75 1.66 -0.79
C LEU A 135 7.91 2.21 -1.63
N GLU A 136 7.66 3.36 -2.22
CA GLU A 136 8.70 4.15 -2.87
C GLU A 136 9.76 4.56 -1.86
N GLY A 137 11.06 4.43 -2.18
CA GLY A 137 12.14 4.63 -1.21
C GLY A 137 12.36 3.46 -0.23
N GLY A 138 11.64 2.35 -0.40
CA GLY A 138 11.86 1.10 0.34
C GLY A 138 10.87 0.86 1.50
N GLY A 139 10.91 -0.37 2.01
CA GLY A 139 9.90 -0.89 2.94
C GLY A 139 8.63 -1.35 2.23
N CYS A 140 7.70 -1.90 3.01
CA CYS A 140 6.40 -2.37 2.50
C CYS A 140 5.30 -2.25 3.54
N ILE A 141 4.05 -2.34 3.10
CA ILE A 141 2.89 -2.53 3.96
C ILE A 141 2.28 -3.88 3.61
N ASN A 142 2.11 -4.76 4.61
CA ASN A 142 1.42 -6.04 4.45
C ASN A 142 0.03 -5.98 5.11
N ALA A 143 -1.01 -6.23 4.33
CA ALA A 143 -2.40 -6.18 4.76
C ALA A 143 -3.02 -7.53 5.14
N TYR A 144 -2.26 -8.63 5.23
CA TYR A 144 -2.79 -9.97 5.58
C TYR A 144 -3.61 -9.95 6.88
N ASP A 145 -3.02 -9.48 7.98
CA ASP A 145 -3.73 -9.30 9.27
C ASP A 145 -4.73 -8.13 9.24
N ALA A 146 -4.70 -7.30 8.20
CA ALA A 146 -5.65 -6.21 8.03
C ALA A 146 -6.98 -6.73 7.48
N VAL A 147 -6.99 -7.74 6.62
CA VAL A 147 -8.22 -8.32 6.01
C VAL A 147 -9.26 -8.71 7.07
N SER A 148 -8.81 -9.23 8.22
CA SER A 148 -9.69 -9.63 9.33
C SER A 148 -10.11 -8.47 10.25
N ARG A 149 -9.38 -7.34 10.23
CA ARG A 149 -9.58 -6.19 11.13
C ARG A 149 -10.29 -5.00 10.47
N VAL A 150 -10.04 -4.80 9.18
CA VAL A 150 -10.52 -3.67 8.40
C VAL A 150 -11.12 -4.18 7.07
N GLY A 151 -12.25 -3.64 6.63
CA GLY A 151 -13.02 -4.23 5.52
C GLY A 151 -14.53 -4.19 5.74
N ARG A 152 -15.24 -5.26 5.34
CA ARG A 152 -16.73 -5.36 5.33
C ARG A 152 -17.44 -4.87 6.60
N ASN A 153 -16.81 -5.04 7.76
CA ASN A 153 -17.39 -4.73 9.07
C ASN A 153 -16.64 -3.62 9.84
N CYS A 154 -15.67 -2.94 9.21
CA CYS A 154 -14.86 -1.97 9.91
C CYS A 154 -15.63 -0.67 10.15
N ARG A 155 -16.05 -0.46 11.41
CA ARG A 155 -16.71 0.77 11.84
C ARG A 155 -15.73 1.91 12.13
N ASP A 156 -14.48 1.56 12.43
CA ASP A 156 -13.49 2.53 12.95
C ASP A 156 -12.86 3.38 11.85
N ASN A 157 -12.70 2.84 10.64
CA ASN A 157 -12.22 3.59 9.49
C ASN A 157 -12.80 3.05 8.17
N PRO A 158 -13.88 3.64 7.64
CA PRO A 158 -14.53 3.15 6.42
C PRO A 158 -13.64 3.25 5.18
N TYR A 159 -12.58 4.06 5.22
CA TYR A 159 -11.64 4.21 4.10
C TYR A 159 -10.50 3.19 4.14
N ALA A 160 -10.34 2.40 5.20
CA ALA A 160 -9.26 1.43 5.39
C ALA A 160 -9.41 0.15 4.53
N VAL A 161 -9.87 0.30 3.29
CA VAL A 161 -10.24 -0.80 2.38
C VAL A 161 -9.33 -0.90 1.15
N GLY A 162 -8.24 -0.11 1.10
CA GLY A 162 -7.35 -0.06 -0.08
C GLY A 162 -6.72 -1.40 -0.46
N HIS A 163 -6.53 -2.28 0.51
CA HIS A 163 -6.01 -3.64 0.33
C HIS A 163 -7.02 -4.63 -0.27
N MET A 164 -8.31 -4.24 -0.34
CA MET A 164 -9.38 -5.03 -0.96
C MET A 164 -9.70 -4.56 -2.39
N ILE A 165 -8.99 -3.54 -2.90
CA ILE A 165 -9.20 -3.07 -4.27
C ILE A 165 -8.50 -4.05 -5.21
N ASN A 166 -9.25 -4.60 -6.17
CA ASN A 166 -8.71 -5.61 -7.08
C ASN A 166 -7.84 -5.03 -8.18
N HIS A 167 -7.01 -5.92 -8.72
CA HIS A 167 -6.36 -5.71 -10.00
C HIS A 167 -7.41 -5.76 -11.13
N PRO A 168 -7.42 -4.81 -12.08
CA PRO A 168 -8.33 -4.88 -13.21
C PRO A 168 -8.00 -6.08 -14.11
N GLN A 169 -9.03 -6.77 -14.62
CA GLN A 169 -8.87 -7.69 -15.74
C GLN A 169 -8.67 -6.94 -17.06
N ASP A 170 -8.23 -7.65 -18.11
CA ASP A 170 -8.04 -7.13 -19.46
C ASP A 170 -9.14 -6.15 -19.87
N ARG A 171 -8.72 -4.96 -20.34
CA ARG A 171 -9.58 -3.84 -20.81
C ARG A 171 -10.34 -3.09 -19.71
N VAL A 172 -10.37 -3.57 -18.47
CA VAL A 172 -10.88 -2.79 -17.35
C VAL A 172 -9.85 -1.71 -16.99
N VAL A 173 -10.32 -0.47 -16.88
CA VAL A 173 -9.43 0.64 -16.60
C VAL A 173 -9.32 0.87 -15.10
N ALA A 174 -8.08 0.82 -14.58
CA ALA A 174 -7.80 1.23 -13.22
C ALA A 174 -8.24 2.68 -13.00
N LYS A 175 -8.99 2.91 -11.93
CA LYS A 175 -9.54 4.22 -11.60
C LYS A 175 -8.73 4.92 -10.54
N VAL A 176 -7.87 4.22 -9.82
CA VAL A 176 -7.05 4.79 -8.75
C VAL A 176 -5.57 4.51 -8.94
N VAL A 177 -4.76 5.38 -8.36
CA VAL A 177 -3.30 5.24 -8.27
C VAL A 177 -2.85 5.32 -6.81
N PRO A 178 -1.85 4.50 -6.40
CA PRO A 178 -1.38 4.48 -5.02
C PRO A 178 -0.38 5.61 -4.75
N ALA A 179 -0.65 6.49 -3.79
CA ALA A 179 0.26 7.53 -3.33
C ALA A 179 0.85 7.17 -1.96
N THR A 180 2.18 7.09 -1.84
CA THR A 180 2.81 6.91 -0.52
C THR A 180 2.85 8.25 0.23
N PHE A 181 2.66 8.21 1.54
CA PHE A 181 2.75 9.39 2.40
C PHE A 181 3.26 9.02 3.79
N VAL A 182 3.64 10.04 4.56
CA VAL A 182 3.95 9.91 5.99
C VAL A 182 2.73 10.34 6.80
N TRP A 183 2.31 9.53 7.76
CA TRP A 183 1.21 9.90 8.65
C TRP A 183 1.60 11.10 9.52
N PRO A 184 0.80 12.18 9.54
CA PRO A 184 0.99 13.26 10.51
C PRO A 184 0.85 12.73 11.94
N ASP A 185 1.68 13.19 12.87
CA ASP A 185 1.69 12.69 14.26
C ASP A 185 0.31 12.75 14.93
N LYS A 186 -0.44 13.83 14.68
CA LYS A 186 -1.81 14.01 15.18
C LYS A 186 -2.79 12.92 14.72
N TYR A 187 -2.52 12.23 13.62
CA TYR A 187 -3.36 11.17 13.05
C TYR A 187 -2.77 9.77 13.22
N ARG A 188 -1.54 9.64 13.71
CA ARG A 188 -0.83 8.36 13.83
C ARG A 188 -1.62 7.32 14.64
N LYS A 189 -2.33 7.73 15.69
CA LYS A 189 -3.15 6.84 16.52
C LYS A 189 -4.38 6.28 15.81
N ASN A 190 -4.87 6.98 14.79
CA ASN A 190 -6.03 6.59 14.00
C ASN A 190 -5.63 5.96 12.65
N ALA A 191 -4.33 5.85 12.38
CA ALA A 191 -3.85 5.22 11.17
C ALA A 191 -4.33 3.76 11.11
N PRO A 192 -4.88 3.30 9.97
CA PRO A 192 -5.14 1.88 9.75
C PRO A 192 -3.83 1.08 9.57
N ASN A 193 -2.68 1.79 9.54
CA ASN A 193 -1.36 1.21 9.52
C ASN A 193 -0.78 1.07 10.93
N LYS A 194 -0.09 -0.03 11.19
CA LYS A 194 0.69 -0.24 12.42
C LYS A 194 2.16 -0.45 12.07
N LEU A 195 3.07 0.04 12.90
CA LEU A 195 4.47 -0.31 12.75
C LEU A 195 4.69 -1.78 13.11
N HIS A 196 5.57 -2.47 12.40
CA HIS A 196 6.02 -3.80 12.82
C HIS A 196 6.62 -3.75 14.24
N ASP A 197 6.28 -4.72 15.08
CA ASP A 197 6.66 -4.79 16.49
C ASP A 197 7.75 -5.84 16.78
N GLY A 198 8.19 -6.56 15.74
CA GLY A 198 9.27 -7.53 15.82
C GLY A 198 10.67 -6.93 15.57
N ALA A 199 11.64 -7.83 15.36
CA ALA A 199 12.98 -7.43 15.00
C ALA A 199 13.00 -6.76 13.62
N TRP A 200 13.65 -5.61 13.52
CA TRP A 200 13.88 -4.91 12.26
C TRP A 200 14.88 -5.65 11.39
N PHE A 201 16.01 -6.04 11.99
CA PHE A 201 17.05 -6.86 11.42
C PHE A 201 17.89 -7.49 12.54
N VAL A 202 18.77 -8.43 12.21
CA VAL A 202 19.77 -8.95 13.12
C VAL A 202 21.10 -8.28 12.80
N ASP A 203 21.70 -7.61 13.78
CA ASP A 203 23.02 -7.01 13.63
C ASP A 203 24.08 -8.11 13.52
N ALA A 204 24.84 -8.16 12.43
CA ALA A 204 25.79 -9.25 12.19
C ALA A 204 27.00 -9.23 13.13
N ALA A 205 27.39 -8.06 13.64
CA ALA A 205 28.54 -7.95 14.53
C ALA A 205 28.22 -8.51 15.92
N THR A 206 26.98 -8.35 16.38
CA THR A 206 26.53 -8.72 17.73
C THR A 206 25.61 -9.93 17.75
N LEU A 207 25.07 -10.35 16.60
CA LEU A 207 24.02 -11.35 16.44
C LEU A 207 22.75 -11.06 17.25
N ARG A 208 22.51 -9.77 17.55
CA ARG A 208 21.35 -9.34 18.33
C ARG A 208 20.26 -8.78 17.42
N PRO A 209 18.98 -9.02 17.75
CA PRO A 209 17.87 -8.37 17.05
C PRO A 209 17.88 -6.87 17.37
N VAL A 210 17.84 -6.07 16.31
CA VAL A 210 17.64 -4.62 16.39
C VAL A 210 16.15 -4.34 16.28
N LYS A 211 15.60 -3.54 17.19
CA LYS A 211 14.19 -3.12 17.14
C LYS A 211 14.02 -1.90 16.25
N ILE A 212 12.82 -1.75 15.71
CA ILE A 212 12.46 -0.52 15.00
C ILE A 212 12.36 0.63 16.01
N PRO A 213 12.96 1.80 15.74
CA PRO A 213 12.82 2.98 16.58
C PRO A 213 11.35 3.42 16.71
N GLU A 214 10.93 3.80 17.91
CA GLU A 214 9.53 4.20 18.17
C GLU A 214 9.16 5.51 17.47
N ASP A 215 10.14 6.39 17.26
CA ASP A 215 10.03 7.67 16.58
C ASP A 215 10.06 7.55 15.05
N LEU A 216 10.23 6.34 14.51
CA LEU A 216 10.28 6.15 13.07
C LEU A 216 8.96 6.63 12.42
N PRO A 217 9.03 7.46 11.36
CA PRO A 217 7.85 7.92 10.65
C PRO A 217 7.01 6.75 10.13
N LEU A 218 5.72 6.74 10.47
CA LEU A 218 4.78 5.72 10.00
C LEU A 218 4.36 6.09 8.58
N ARG A 219 4.62 5.21 7.62
CA ARG A 219 4.23 5.42 6.22
C ARG A 219 2.88 4.77 5.92
N GLY A 220 2.14 5.38 5.01
CA GLY A 220 0.86 4.89 4.51
C GLY A 220 0.81 4.91 2.99
N VAL A 221 -0.23 4.29 2.44
CA VAL A 221 -0.60 4.40 1.02
C VAL A 221 -2.04 4.85 0.90
N ALA A 222 -2.27 5.95 0.19
CA ALA A 222 -3.58 6.45 -0.17
C ALA A 222 -3.90 6.05 -1.61
N MET A 223 -5.14 5.66 -1.87
CA MET A 223 -5.65 5.39 -3.20
C MET A 223 -6.32 6.65 -3.72
N ILE A 224 -5.70 7.27 -4.73
CA ILE A 224 -6.15 8.54 -5.30
C ILE A 224 -6.88 8.28 -6.60
N ALA A 225 -8.08 8.84 -6.74
CA ALA A 225 -8.84 8.77 -7.98
C ALA A 225 -8.03 9.41 -9.11
N SER A 226 -7.66 8.62 -10.12
CA SER A 226 -6.94 9.08 -11.31
C SER A 226 -7.87 9.70 -12.37
N ARG A 227 -9.18 9.54 -12.17
CA ARG A 227 -10.28 9.95 -13.05
C ARG A 227 -11.56 10.00 -12.22
N ALA A 228 -12.64 10.53 -12.80
CA ALA A 228 -13.95 10.47 -12.18
C ALA A 228 -14.39 9.02 -11.94
N ILE A 229 -15.03 8.75 -10.80
CA ILE A 229 -15.58 7.45 -10.42
C ILE A 229 -17.07 7.64 -10.12
N GLU A 230 -17.90 7.03 -10.96
CA GLU A 230 -19.36 7.11 -10.90
C GLU A 230 -19.95 6.18 -9.83
N ASP A 231 -21.18 6.50 -9.42
CA ASP A 231 -21.96 5.71 -8.47
C ASP A 231 -22.08 4.23 -8.88
N GLY A 232 -21.95 3.34 -7.91
CA GLY A 232 -22.02 1.89 -8.10
C GLY A 232 -20.80 1.26 -8.76
N SER A 233 -19.81 2.05 -9.18
CA SER A 233 -18.58 1.57 -9.80
C SER A 233 -17.74 0.70 -8.88
N GLU A 234 -17.25 -0.43 -9.38
CA GLU A 234 -16.08 -1.07 -8.77
C GLU A 234 -14.83 -0.23 -9.05
N ILE A 235 -13.97 -0.17 -8.04
CA ILE A 235 -12.69 0.50 -8.05
C ILE A 235 -11.61 -0.55 -8.33
N PHE A 236 -10.69 -0.22 -9.22
CA PHE A 236 -9.56 -1.08 -9.58
C PHE A 236 -8.26 -0.29 -9.55
N PHE A 237 -7.16 -0.94 -9.15
CA PHE A 237 -5.80 -0.40 -9.26
C PHE A 237 -4.87 -1.41 -9.93
N ARG A 238 -3.94 -0.96 -10.78
CA ARG A 238 -2.96 -1.87 -11.39
C ARG A 238 -1.90 -2.24 -10.35
N TYR A 239 -1.73 -3.54 -10.12
CA TYR A 239 -0.80 -4.03 -9.11
C TYR A 239 0.66 -3.91 -9.58
N ASN A 240 0.89 -3.87 -10.90
CA ASN A 240 2.23 -3.81 -11.48
C ASN A 240 3.14 -4.90 -10.89
N CYS A 241 2.64 -6.13 -10.87
CA CYS A 241 3.41 -7.28 -10.44
C CYS A 241 4.70 -7.38 -11.27
N LYS A 242 5.76 -7.98 -10.74
CA LYS A 242 6.94 -8.35 -11.52
C LYS A 242 6.93 -9.83 -11.81
N ARG A 243 7.55 -10.21 -12.93
CA ARG A 243 7.65 -11.61 -13.36
C ARG A 243 8.46 -12.47 -12.36
N PRO A 244 8.12 -13.77 -12.23
CA PRO A 244 6.97 -14.43 -12.86
C PRO A 244 5.65 -13.87 -12.29
N PHE A 245 4.57 -13.90 -13.06
CA PHE A 245 3.27 -13.38 -12.62
C PHE A 245 2.41 -14.46 -11.97
N PRO A 246 1.48 -14.09 -11.06
CA PRO A 246 0.46 -15.01 -10.61
C PRO A 246 -0.39 -15.47 -11.80
N ASP A 247 -0.87 -16.71 -11.77
CA ASP A 247 -1.69 -17.27 -12.86
C ASP A 247 -2.97 -16.46 -13.15
N TRP A 248 -3.45 -15.71 -12.16
CA TRP A 248 -4.62 -14.84 -12.29
C TRP A 248 -4.31 -13.42 -12.82
N TYR A 249 -3.05 -13.02 -12.90
CA TYR A 249 -2.65 -11.65 -13.24
C TYR A 249 -2.69 -11.39 -14.75
N THR A 250 -3.20 -10.23 -15.13
CA THR A 250 -3.34 -9.78 -16.53
C THR A 250 -2.59 -8.46 -16.73
N GLU A 251 -1.70 -8.35 -17.73
CA GLU A 251 -0.83 -7.16 -17.89
C GLU A 251 -1.56 -5.83 -18.18
#